data_AF-A0A8J7Y4K9-F1
#
_entry.id   AF-A0A8J7Y4K9-F1
#
_cell.length_a   1.000
_cell.length_b   1.000
_cell.length_c   1.000
_cell.angle_alpha   90.00
_cell.angle_beta   90.00
_cell.angle_gamma   90.00
#
_symmetry.space_group_name_H-M   'P 1'
#
loop_
_entity.id
_entity.type
_entity.pdbx_description
1 polymer ?
#
loop_
_entity_poly.entity_id
_entity_poly.type
_entity_poly.pdbx_seq_one_letter_code
_entity_poly.pdbx_strand_id
1 'polypeptide(L)'
;MDVLTLVNLVLCIIIAALGYWAFKKSSDSVPLYIGIAFGLFGISHLSFLLGLRDTLETPLIVVRLLAYLVVIFALYKVVKK
;
A
#
# COMPACT_ATOMS: atom_id res chain seq x y z
N MET A 1 21.13 -6.50 0.05
CA MET A 1 19.94 -5.62 0.11
C MET A 1 19.45 -5.41 -1.30
N ASP A 2 18.17 -5.66 -1.55
CA ASP A 2 17.60 -5.58 -2.88
C ASP A 2 17.17 -4.14 -3.18
N VAL A 3 17.87 -3.48 -4.13
CA VAL A 3 17.60 -2.08 -4.53
C VAL A 3 16.14 -1.90 -4.95
N LEU A 4 15.55 -2.93 -5.56
CA LEU A 4 14.14 -2.95 -5.96
C LEU A 4 13.20 -2.81 -4.75
N THR A 5 13.46 -3.53 -3.66
CA THR A 5 12.65 -3.47 -2.44
C THR A 5 12.71 -2.09 -1.80
N LEU A 6 13.90 -1.47 -1.78
CA LEU A 6 14.09 -0.12 -1.24
C LEU A 6 13.31 0.93 -2.06
N VAL A 7 13.40 0.87 -3.39
CA VAL A 7 12.66 1.78 -4.28
C VAL A 7 11.16 1.62 -4.08
N ASN A 8 10.65 0.39 -4.04
CA ASN A 8 9.23 0.12 -3.80
C ASN A 8 8.76 0.66 -2.44
N LEU A 9 9.57 0.54 -1.39
CA LEU A 9 9.25 1.08 -0.08
C LEU A 9 9.13 2.61 -0.11
N VAL A 10 10.10 3.30 -0.74
CA VAL A 10 10.07 4.76 -0.88
C VAL A 10 8.84 5.21 -1.65
N LEU A 11 8.51 4.56 -2.76
CA LEU A 11 7.32 4.87 -3.54
C LEU A 11 6.03 4.62 -2.75
N CYS A 12 5.94 3.53 -1.98
CA CYS A 12 4.81 3.26 -1.10
C CYS A 12 4.58 4.39 -0.09
N ILE A 13 5.66 4.89 0.53
CA ILE A 13 5.58 6.01 1.49
C ILE A 13 5.10 7.29 0.79
N ILE A 14 5.64 7.60 -0.39
CA ILE A 14 5.23 8.78 -1.16
C ILE A 14 3.75 8.69 -1.53
N ILE A 15 3.29 7.54 -2.05
CA ILE A 15 1.90 7.35 -2.44
C ILE A 15 0.96 7.36 -1.24
N ALA A 16 1.36 6.78 -0.10
CA ALA A 16 0.58 6.84 1.14
C ALA A 16 0.43 8.30 1.63
N ALA A 17 1.51 9.07 1.62
CA ALA A 17 1.50 10.48 2.00
C ALA A 17 0.62 11.32 1.05
N LEU A 18 0.75 11.10 -0.27
CA LEU A 18 -0.08 11.76 -1.27
C LEU A 18 -1.56 11.35 -1.16
N GLY A 19 -1.85 10.08 -0.90
CA GLY A 19 -3.22 9.58 -0.70
C GLY A 19 -3.90 10.24 0.50
N TYR A 20 -3.18 10.37 1.62
CA TYR A 20 -3.65 11.10 2.80
C TYR A 20 -3.85 12.60 2.52
N TRP A 21 -2.90 13.24 1.83
CA TRP A 21 -3.00 14.66 1.50
C TRP A 21 -4.15 14.95 0.51
N ALA A 22 -4.33 14.09 -0.49
CA ALA A 22 -5.42 14.16 -1.45
C ALA A 22 -6.78 13.96 -0.78
N PHE A 23 -6.89 13.06 0.20
CA PHE A 23 -8.11 12.90 1.01
C PHE A 23 -8.42 14.15 1.86
N LYS A 24 -7.39 14.81 2.39
CA LYS A 24 -7.61 16.06 3.14
C LYS A 24 -8.09 17.21 2.24
N LYS A 25 -7.64 17.22 0.98
CA LYS A 25 -7.94 18.29 0.02
C LYS A 25 -9.20 18.04 -0.82
N SER A 26 -9.54 16.76 -1.03
CA SER A 26 -10.69 16.33 -1.81
C SER A 26 -11.71 15.67 -0.88
N SER A 27 -13.00 16.04 -0.95
CA SER A 27 -14.08 15.28 -0.26
C SER A 27 -14.26 13.84 -0.78
N ASP A 28 -13.34 13.36 -1.63
CA ASP A 28 -13.33 12.00 -2.13
C ASP A 28 -12.54 11.07 -1.20
N SER A 29 -13.15 9.96 -0.81
CA SER A 29 -12.48 8.92 -0.01
C SER A 29 -11.57 7.99 -0.83
N VAL A 30 -11.67 7.99 -2.16
CA VAL A 30 -10.87 7.10 -3.03
C VAL A 30 -9.36 7.25 -2.81
N PRO A 31 -8.77 8.46 -2.76
CA PRO A 31 -7.33 8.62 -2.56
C PRO A 31 -6.85 8.07 -1.21
N LEU A 32 -7.73 8.09 -0.18
CA LEU A 32 -7.42 7.50 1.12
C LEU A 32 -7.29 5.98 1.04
N TYR A 33 -8.22 5.30 0.35
CA TYR A 33 -8.14 3.84 0.16
C TYR A 33 -6.86 3.44 -0.59
N ILE A 34 -6.50 4.19 -1.64
CA ILE A 34 -5.25 3.97 -2.36
C ILE A 34 -4.05 4.15 -1.42
N GLY A 35 -4.02 5.22 -0.62
CA GLY A 35 -2.96 5.46 0.35
C GLY A 35 -2.83 4.33 1.39
N ILE A 36 -3.96 3.82 1.90
CA ILE A 36 -3.98 2.68 2.85
C ILE A 36 -3.42 1.41 2.19
N ALA A 37 -3.81 1.12 0.95
CA ALA A 37 -3.29 -0.03 0.22
C ALA A 37 -1.77 0.04 0.04
N PHE A 38 -1.26 1.20 -0.38
CA PHE A 38 0.18 1.40 -0.52
C PHE A 38 0.91 1.39 0.84
N GLY A 39 0.26 1.81 1.93
CA GLY A 39 0.77 1.61 3.29
C GLY A 39 0.95 0.14 3.65
N LEU A 40 -0.05 -0.70 3.35
CA LEU A 40 0.02 -2.17 3.54
C LEU A 40 1.13 -2.80 2.69
N PHE A 41 1.27 -2.38 1.43
CA PHE A 41 2.42 -2.79 0.60
C PHE A 41 3.75 -2.34 1.21
N GLY A 42 3.82 -1.12 1.75
CA GLY A 42 5.01 -0.59 2.42
C GLY A 42 5.45 -1.46 3.61
N ILE A 43 4.51 -1.90 4.45
CA ILE A 43 4.80 -2.83 5.56
C ILE A 43 5.41 -4.13 5.02
N SER A 44 4.88 -4.65 3.92
CA SER A 44 5.41 -5.88 3.31
C SER A 44 6.85 -5.72 2.82
N HIS A 45 7.18 -4.59 2.20
CA HIS A 45 8.53 -4.29 1.74
C HIS A 45 9.50 -4.01 2.89
N LEU A 46 9.02 -3.38 3.97
CA LEU A 46 9.81 -3.13 5.17
C LEU A 46 10.23 -4.45 5.85
N SER A 47 9.30 -5.41 6.01
CA SER A 47 9.63 -6.73 6.56
C SER A 47 10.66 -7.47 5.71
N PHE A 48 10.58 -7.29 4.39
CA PHE A 48 11.54 -7.87 3.45
C PHE A 48 12.94 -7.24 3.60
N LEU A 49 13.01 -5.92 3.81
CA LEU A 49 14.26 -5.20 4.03
C LEU A 49 14.91 -5.56 5.37
N LEU A 50 14.10 -5.84 6.40
CA LEU A 50 14.54 -6.27 7.73
C LEU A 50 14.99 -7.74 7.77
N GLY A 51 14.88 -8.49 6.67
CA GLY A 51 15.28 -9.90 6.61
C GLY A 51 14.30 -10.87 7.27
N LEU A 52 13.07 -10.42 7.60
CA LEU A 52 12.03 -11.24 8.23
C LEU A 52 11.21 -12.05 7.21
N ARG A 53 11.73 -12.23 5.99
CA ARG A 53 10.99 -12.85 4.88
C ARG A 53 10.64 -14.31 5.18
N ASP A 54 11.60 -15.09 5.65
CA ASP A 54 11.45 -16.55 5.82
C ASP A 54 10.50 -16.90 6.97
N THR A 55 10.38 -16.03 7.98
CA THR A 55 9.45 -16.20 9.11
C THR A 55 8.06 -15.62 8.86
N LEU A 56 7.94 -14.61 8.01
CA LEU A 56 6.66 -13.92 7.74
C LEU A 56 6.13 -14.10 6.31
N GLU A 57 6.58 -15.11 5.55
CA GLU A 57 6.16 -15.29 4.17
C GLU A 57 4.62 -15.36 4.02
N THR A 58 3.96 -16.24 4.78
CA THR A 58 2.50 -16.38 4.76
C THR A 58 1.75 -15.10 5.16
N PRO A 59 2.05 -14.45 6.31
CA PRO A 59 1.37 -13.20 6.67
C PRO A 59 1.67 -12.05 5.67
N LEU A 60 2.86 -12.00 5.06
CA LEU A 60 3.19 -11.01 4.04
C LEU A 60 2.35 -11.17 2.77
N ILE A 61 2.05 -12.41 2.38
CA ILE A 61 1.14 -12.70 1.25
C ILE A 61 -0.28 -12.23 1.58
N VAL A 62 -0.77 -12.49 2.80
CA VAL A 62 -2.10 -12.04 3.24
C VAL A 62 -2.19 -10.51 3.22
N VAL A 63 -1.16 -9.81 3.70
CA VAL A 63 -1.12 -8.34 3.67
C VAL A 63 -1.18 -7.81 2.23
N ARG A 64 -0.46 -8.44 1.29
CA ARG A 64 -0.52 -8.06 -0.13
C ARG A 64 -1.89 -8.30 -0.74
N LEU A 65 -2.51 -9.44 -0.45
CA LEU A 65 -3.87 -9.75 -0.91
C LEU A 65 -4.87 -8.69 -0.41
N LEU A 66 -4.82 -8.35 0.87
CA LEU A 66 -5.67 -7.28 1.43
C LEU A 66 -5.39 -5.93 0.77
N ALA A 67 -4.13 -5.59 0.54
CA ALA A 67 -3.76 -4.36 -0.16
C ALA A 67 -4.36 -4.32 -1.58
N TYR A 68 -4.28 -5.40 -2.35
CA TYR A 68 -4.89 -5.48 -3.68
C TYR A 68 -6.42 -5.36 -3.62
N LEU A 69 -7.08 -6.00 -2.66
CA LEU A 69 -8.53 -5.88 -2.48
C LEU A 69 -8.95 -4.44 -2.15
N VAL A 70 -8.16 -3.72 -1.35
CA VAL A 70 -8.40 -2.30 -1.06
C VAL A 70 -8.28 -1.45 -2.32
N VAL A 71 -7.28 -1.70 -3.19
CA VAL A 71 -7.16 -1.00 -4.48
C VAL A 71 -8.36 -1.29 -5.38
N ILE A 72 -8.77 -2.56 -5.50
CA ILE A 72 -9.93 -2.97 -6.30
C ILE A 72 -11.19 -2.26 -5.80
N PHE A 73 -11.41 -2.23 -4.48
CA PHE A 73 -12.53 -1.54 -3.87
C PHE A 73 -12.48 -0.02 -4.12
N ALA A 74 -11.29 0.59 -4.01
CA ALA A 74 -11.11 2.01 -4.30
C ALA A 74 -11.50 2.34 -5.75
N LEU A 75 -11.04 1.55 -6.72
CA LEU A 75 -11.38 1.73 -8.13
C LEU A 75 -12.87 1.46 -8.40
N TYR A 76 -13.45 0.43 -7.78
CA TYR A 76 -14.88 0.18 -7.88
C TYR A 76 -15.72 1.36 -7.39
N LYS A 77 -15.29 2.02 -6.30
CA LYS A 77 -15.94 3.23 -5.79
C LYS A 77 -15.82 4.42 -6.75
N VAL A 78 -14.74 4.53 -7.52
CA VAL A 78 -14.62 5.53 -8.60
C VAL A 78 -15.62 5.25 -9.71
N VAL A 79 -15.74 3.99 -10.15
CA VAL A 79 -16.63 3.62 -11.26
C VAL A 79 -18.10 3.76 -10.90
N LYS A 80 -18.46 3.51 -9.63
CA LYS A 80 -19.84 3.62 -9.15
C LYS A 80 -20.28 5.05 -8.81
N LYS A 81 -19.32 5.97 -8.65
CA LYS A 81 -19.57 7.38 -8.33
C LYS A 81 -19.93 8.16 -9.60
#